data_AF-A0A7W7W8F2-F1
#
_entry.id   AF-A0A7W7W8F2-F1
#
_cell.length_a   1.000
_cell.length_b   1.000
_cell.length_c   1.000
_cell.angle_alpha   90.00
_cell.angle_beta   90.00
_cell.angle_gamma   90.00
#
_symmetry.space_group_name_H-M   'P 1'
#
loop_
_entity.id
_entity.type
_entity.pdbx_description
1 polymer ?
#
loop_
_entity_poly.entity_id
_entity_poly.type
_entity_poly.pdbx_seq_one_letter_code
_entity_poly.pdbx_strand_id
1 'polypeptide(L)'
;MTKRAAPRPDGEGGYLPNGAAAKSGLNRSILDAGWGVFLTILSHKAESAGRELISVNPASTSRTCSRCGHCAKENRATQAEFACTACGHTAHGSVM
;
A
#
# COMPACT_ATOMS: atom_id res chain seq x y z
N MET A 1 -15.62 7.05 -10.10
CA MET A 1 -14.62 7.40 -11.15
C MET A 1 -13.41 8.02 -10.47
N THR A 2 -12.18 7.60 -10.81
CA THR A 2 -10.96 8.18 -10.23
C THR A 2 -10.52 9.43 -11.01
N LYS A 3 -9.99 10.44 -10.31
CA LYS A 3 -9.58 11.72 -10.92
C LYS A 3 -8.48 11.50 -11.97
N ARG A 4 -8.68 11.99 -13.20
CA ARG A 4 -7.68 11.94 -14.28
C ARG A 4 -6.39 12.66 -13.88
N ALA A 5 -5.25 12.22 -14.41
CA ALA A 5 -3.99 12.92 -14.24
C ALA A 5 -4.03 14.26 -15.02
N ALA A 6 -3.52 15.32 -14.42
CA ALA A 6 -3.48 16.62 -15.07
C ALA A 6 -2.46 16.62 -16.22
N PRO A 7 -2.79 17.23 -17.39
CA PRO A 7 -1.82 17.38 -18.47
C PRO A 7 -0.63 18.24 -18.03
N ARG A 8 0.57 17.91 -18.52
CA ARG A 8 1.80 18.67 -18.26
C ARG A 8 2.27 19.33 -19.56
N PRO A 9 1.90 20.60 -19.83
CA PRO A 9 2.35 21.28 -21.03
C PRO A 9 3.87 21.48 -21.01
N ASP A 10 4.51 21.40 -22.17
CA ASP A 10 5.96 21.61 -22.34
C ASP A 10 6.35 23.07 -22.56
N GLY A 11 5.39 23.95 -22.86
CA GLY A 11 5.61 25.36 -23.17
C GLY A 11 5.85 25.66 -24.65
N GLU A 12 6.03 24.63 -25.49
CA GLU A 12 6.23 24.73 -26.95
C GLU A 12 4.99 24.26 -27.74
N GLY A 13 3.90 23.94 -27.04
CA GLY A 13 2.62 23.53 -27.63
C GLY A 13 2.35 22.02 -27.55
N GLY A 14 3.28 21.24 -26.97
CA GLY A 14 3.12 19.82 -26.69
C GLY A 14 2.91 19.50 -25.21
N TYR A 15 2.99 18.21 -24.88
CA TYR A 15 2.76 17.69 -23.54
C TYR A 15 3.84 16.68 -23.14
N LEU A 16 4.37 16.86 -21.94
CA LEU A 16 5.30 15.92 -21.31
C LEU A 16 4.55 14.72 -20.70
N PRO A 17 5.22 13.56 -20.57
CA PRO A 17 4.66 12.41 -19.85
C PRO A 17 4.31 12.80 -18.40
N ASN A 18 3.08 12.49 -17.99
CA ASN A 18 2.50 12.86 -16.69
C ASN A 18 2.10 11.65 -15.82
N GLY A 19 2.51 10.44 -16.20
CA GLY A 19 2.19 9.20 -15.47
C GLY A 19 0.72 8.75 -15.55
N ALA A 20 -0.10 9.32 -16.44
CA ALA A 20 -1.52 8.99 -16.56
C ALA A 20 -1.77 7.48 -16.77
N ALA A 21 -0.99 6.84 -17.65
CA ALA A 21 -1.12 5.41 -17.94
C ALA A 21 -0.85 4.55 -16.70
N ALA A 22 0.29 4.76 -16.02
CA ALA A 22 0.65 4.04 -14.79
C ALA A 22 -0.40 4.21 -13.69
N LYS A 23 -0.88 5.43 -13.46
CA LYS A 23 -1.95 5.72 -12.50
C LYS A 23 -3.25 4.99 -12.86
N SER A 24 -3.65 5.02 -14.13
CA SER A 24 -4.89 4.39 -14.59
C SER A 24 -4.84 2.86 -14.44
N GLY A 25 -3.70 2.24 -14.74
CA GLY A 25 -3.46 0.81 -14.52
C GLY A 25 -3.58 0.43 -13.06
N LEU A 26 -2.89 1.14 -12.18
CA LEU A 26 -2.96 0.91 -10.73
C LEU A 26 -4.39 1.09 -10.19
N ASN A 27 -5.08 2.16 -10.58
CA ASN A 27 -6.46 2.41 -10.17
C ASN A 27 -7.40 1.28 -10.62
N ARG A 28 -7.20 0.73 -11.83
CA ARG A 28 -7.97 -0.41 -12.32
C ARG A 28 -7.74 -1.64 -11.45
N SER A 29 -6.49 -1.99 -11.15
CA SER A 29 -6.16 -3.13 -10.28
C SER A 29 -6.69 -2.97 -8.84
N ILE A 30 -6.67 -1.75 -8.29
CA ILE A 30 -7.24 -1.47 -6.95
C ILE A 30 -8.76 -1.68 -6.95
N LEU A 31 -9.45 -1.22 -8.00
CA LEU A 31 -10.90 -1.37 -8.12
C LEU A 31 -11.30 -2.84 -8.35
N ASP A 32 -10.53 -3.55 -9.18
CA ASP A 32 -10.73 -4.97 -9.49
C ASP A 32 -10.59 -5.85 -8.23
N ALA A 33 -9.66 -5.52 -7.34
CA ALA A 33 -9.48 -6.22 -6.07
C ALA A 33 -10.66 -6.09 -5.09
N GLY A 34 -11.60 -5.16 -5.30
CA GLY A 34 -12.87 -5.11 -4.54
C GLY A 34 -12.75 -4.76 -3.05
N TRP A 35 -11.68 -4.09 -2.61
CA TRP A 35 -11.38 -3.80 -1.20
C TRP A 35 -12.54 -3.20 -0.40
N GLY A 36 -13.32 -2.29 -1.00
CA GLY A 36 -14.47 -1.68 -0.33
C GLY A 36 -15.56 -2.71 0.03
N VAL A 37 -15.89 -3.61 -0.92
CA VAL A 37 -16.85 -4.68 -0.70
C VAL A 37 -16.33 -5.67 0.35
N PHE A 38 -15.04 -6.01 0.26
CA PHE A 38 -14.39 -6.89 1.23
C PHE A 38 -14.50 -6.35 2.67
N LEU A 39 -14.20 -5.08 2.89
CA LEU A 39 -14.29 -4.45 4.21
C LEU A 39 -15.74 -4.41 4.74
N THR A 40 -16.72 -4.16 3.88
CA THR A 40 -18.14 -4.22 4.25
C THR A 40 -18.53 -5.62 4.72
N ILE A 41 -18.16 -6.66 3.97
CA ILE A 41 -18.45 -8.05 4.35
C ILE A 41 -17.74 -8.41 5.66
N LEU A 42 -16.46 -8.02 5.80
CA LEU A 42 -15.68 -8.28 7.00
C LEU A 42 -16.30 -7.64 8.24
N SER A 43 -16.77 -6.40 8.14
CA SER A 43 -17.47 -5.70 9.22
C SER A 43 -18.73 -6.44 9.65
N HIS A 44 -19.58 -6.84 8.69
CA HIS A 44 -20.80 -7.61 8.99
C HIS A 44 -20.51 -8.95 9.66
N LYS A 45 -19.44 -9.64 9.22
CA LYS A 45 -19.03 -10.93 9.82
C LYS A 45 -18.45 -10.76 11.22
N ALA A 46 -17.68 -9.71 11.46
CA ALA A 46 -17.17 -9.38 12.79
C ALA A 46 -18.34 -9.13 13.75
N GLU A 47 -19.30 -8.29 13.37
CA GLU A 47 -20.50 -7.99 14.16
C GLU A 47 -21.32 -9.25 14.48
N SER A 48 -21.57 -10.09 13.46
CA SER A 48 -22.29 -11.37 13.65
C SER A 48 -21.60 -12.32 14.64
N ALA A 49 -20.27 -12.20 14.79
CA ALA A 49 -19.48 -12.99 15.72
C ALA A 49 -19.23 -12.29 17.07
N GLY A 50 -19.84 -11.12 17.32
CA GLY A 50 -19.58 -10.31 18.51
C GLY A 50 -18.15 -9.79 18.58
N ARG A 51 -17.52 -9.52 17.43
CA ARG A 51 -16.16 -9.00 17.29
C ARG A 51 -16.18 -7.59 16.72
N GLU A 52 -15.13 -6.83 17.03
CA GLU A 52 -14.91 -5.48 16.52
C GLU A 52 -13.87 -5.48 15.40
N LEU A 53 -14.12 -4.67 14.36
CA LEU A 53 -13.18 -4.41 13.29
C LEU A 53 -12.50 -3.05 13.52
N ILE A 54 -11.20 -3.06 13.80
CA ILE A 54 -10.42 -1.85 14.05
C ILE A 54 -9.52 -1.57 12.85
N SER A 55 -9.72 -0.42 12.20
CA SER A 55 -8.85 0.05 11.12
C SER A 55 -7.59 0.71 11.69
N VAL A 56 -6.42 0.32 11.18
CA VAL A 56 -5.12 0.92 11.55
C VAL A 56 -4.46 1.55 10.33
N ASN A 57 -3.61 2.55 10.56
CA ASN A 57 -2.85 3.18 9.49
C ASN A 57 -1.81 2.20 8.92
N PRO A 58 -1.88 1.82 7.62
CA PRO A 58 -0.93 0.87 7.03
C PRO A 58 0.42 1.51 6.68
N ALA A 59 0.60 2.82 6.89
CA ALA A 59 1.83 3.51 6.52
C ALA A 59 3.05 2.92 7.23
N SER A 60 4.09 2.63 6.45
CA SER A 60 5.40 2.16 6.92
C SER A 60 5.42 0.81 7.66
N THR A 61 4.30 0.09 7.78
CA THR A 61 4.27 -1.23 8.43
C THR A 61 5.18 -2.25 7.75
N SER A 62 5.46 -2.08 6.46
CA SER A 62 6.42 -2.93 5.72
C SER A 62 7.89 -2.55 5.84
N ARG A 63 8.20 -1.54 6.65
CA ARG A 63 9.56 -1.02 6.88
C ARG A 63 9.90 -0.93 8.36
N THR A 64 8.89 -0.92 9.23
CA THR A 64 9.04 -0.94 10.68
C THR A 64 9.27 -2.35 11.17
N CYS A 65 10.37 -2.58 11.89
CA CYS A 65 10.65 -3.85 12.54
C CYS A 65 9.69 -4.10 13.70
N SER A 66 8.98 -5.25 13.72
CA SER A 66 8.10 -5.63 14.83
C SER A 66 8.84 -5.86 16.15
N ARG A 67 10.11 -6.29 16.07
CA ARG A 67 10.93 -6.63 17.24
C ARG A 67 11.47 -5.41 17.98
N CYS A 68 11.85 -4.36 17.25
CA CYS A 68 12.55 -3.21 17.83
C CYS A 68 11.98 -1.83 17.46
N GLY A 69 10.98 -1.78 16.57
CA GLY A 69 10.36 -0.53 16.13
C GLY A 69 11.17 0.30 15.14
N HIS A 70 12.40 -0.11 14.78
CA HIS A 70 13.21 0.61 13.82
C HIS A 70 12.55 0.62 12.43
N CYS A 71 12.26 1.81 11.90
CA CYS A 71 11.68 2.00 10.57
C CYS A 71 12.72 2.59 9.61
N ALA A 72 13.14 1.79 8.63
CA ALA A 72 14.09 2.18 7.60
C ALA A 72 13.68 1.59 6.24
N LYS A 73 13.99 2.28 5.15
CA LYS A 73 13.69 1.78 3.80
C LYS A 73 14.51 0.53 3.48
N GLU A 74 15.71 0.51 4.00
CA GLU A 74 16.72 -0.53 3.86
C GLU A 74 16.29 -1.84 4.53
N ASN A 75 15.38 -1.76 5.51
CA ASN A 75 14.81 -2.95 6.14
C ASN A 75 14.07 -3.85 5.15
N ARG A 76 13.61 -3.29 4.02
CA ARG A 76 12.91 -4.02 2.96
C ARG A 76 13.44 -3.61 1.59
N ALA A 77 14.61 -4.12 1.26
CA ALA A 77 15.27 -3.88 -0.03
C ALA A 77 14.51 -4.52 -1.21
N THR A 78 13.88 -5.69 -0.99
CA THR A 78 13.10 -6.41 -2.00
C THR A 78 11.68 -6.69 -1.50
N GLN A 79 10.78 -7.13 -2.39
CA GLN A 79 9.41 -7.46 -1.98
C GLN A 79 9.35 -8.69 -1.07
N ALA A 80 10.26 -9.65 -1.25
CA ALA A 80 10.24 -10.96 -0.61
C ALA A 80 10.95 -11.01 0.75
N GLU A 81 11.94 -10.14 0.97
CA GLU A 81 12.82 -10.23 2.14
C GLU A 81 12.72 -9.00 3.04
N PHE A 82 12.73 -9.23 4.34
CA PHE A 82 12.87 -8.21 5.37
C PHE A 82 14.08 -8.52 6.24
N ALA A 83 14.94 -7.53 6.47
CA ALA A 83 16.09 -7.64 7.36
C ALA A 83 16.30 -6.31 8.09
N CYS A 84 16.04 -6.28 9.40
CA CYS A 84 16.19 -5.07 10.17
C CYS A 84 17.68 -4.69 10.32
N THR A 85 18.03 -3.49 9.86
CA THR A 85 19.41 -2.97 9.92
C THR A 85 19.88 -2.61 11.34
N ALA A 86 18.95 -2.46 12.30
CA ALA A 86 19.27 -2.11 13.67
C ALA A 86 19.45 -3.33 14.60
N CYS A 87 18.64 -4.38 14.43
CA CYS A 87 18.63 -5.52 15.36
C CYS A 87 18.84 -6.89 14.70
N GLY A 88 19.03 -6.92 13.38
CA GLY A 88 19.29 -8.14 12.61
C GLY A 88 18.09 -9.07 12.45
N HIS A 89 16.88 -8.66 12.86
CA HIS A 89 15.69 -9.49 12.70
C HIS A 89 15.35 -9.70 11.21
N THR A 90 15.27 -10.96 10.79
CA THR A 90 14.93 -11.35 9.42
C THR A 90 13.56 -12.00 9.38
N ALA A 91 12.78 -11.65 8.37
CA ALA A 91 11.48 -12.24 8.13
C ALA A 91 11.11 -12.18 6.65
N HIS A 92 10.04 -12.85 6.24
CA HIS A 92 9.52 -12.70 4.88
C HIS A 92 8.85 -11.33 4.75
N GLY A 93 8.95 -10.66 3.61
CA GLY A 93 8.46 -9.28 3.45
C GLY A 93 6.94 -9.08 3.69
N SER A 94 6.18 -10.17 3.82
CA SER A 94 4.76 -10.20 4.17
C SER A 94 4.46 -10.54 5.64
N VAL A 95 5.46 -10.97 6.42
CA VAL A 95 5.36 -11.33 7.85
C VAL A 95 6.56 -10.69 8.53
N MET A 96 6.39 -9.58 9.23
CA MET A 96 7.49 -8.78 9.82
C MET A 96 7.33 -8.59 11.30
#